data_AF-A0A9D5ZRY2-F1
#
_entry.id   AF-A0A9D5ZRY2-F1
#
_cell.length_a   1.000
_cell.length_b   1.000
_cell.length_c   1.000
_cell.angle_alpha   90.00
_cell.angle_beta   90.00
_cell.angle_gamma   90.00
#
_symmetry.space_group_name_H-M   'P 1'
#
loop_
_entity.id
_entity.type
_entity.pdbx_description
1 polymer ?
#
loop_
_entity_poly.entity_id
_entity_poly.type
_entity_poly.pdbx_seq_one_letter_code
_entity_poly.pdbx_strand_id
1 'polypeptide(L)'
;MNELKSHPQILLKEHIAQVKMAAEGIYQWHSEQLISKEVKKLSEMLAVLHDVGKSSAAFQEYIVNPSAYKGESLGKAHSPLSLLFILLISQKNEWTELDTLILAACAYGHHSALPYLPPENFTDEISDHTLDNYATGTIAKILKKQILSIDLSLVKKATNIQFSQPYLSSKCINESEKYLQKIMPKFYSMTNDSIDESIDFRLKTQLIFSILLEADKAFLSVPDPKFHLERKHRKWKSEWIKQKI
;
A
#
# COMPACT_ATOMS: atom_id res chain seq x y z
N MET A 1 18.93 4.53 -16.49
CA MET A 1 18.50 3.39 -15.67
C MET A 1 17.49 2.62 -16.50
N ASN A 2 17.69 1.31 -16.75
CA ASN A 2 16.86 0.59 -17.73
C ASN A 2 15.70 -0.19 -17.08
N GLU A 3 15.77 -0.41 -15.76
CA GLU A 3 14.75 -1.12 -14.97
C GLU A 3 14.75 -0.58 -13.52
N LEU A 4 13.58 -0.62 -12.88
CA LEU A 4 13.40 -0.22 -11.48
C LEU A 4 13.70 -1.39 -10.54
N LYS A 5 14.47 -1.13 -9.49
CA LYS A 5 14.76 -2.08 -8.42
C LYS A 5 13.78 -1.90 -7.25
N SER A 6 13.30 -3.00 -6.67
CA SER A 6 12.64 -2.98 -5.35
C SER A 6 13.62 -3.33 -4.22
N HIS A 7 14.63 -4.15 -4.52
CA HIS A 7 15.75 -4.56 -3.65
C HIS A 7 17.06 -4.52 -4.44
N PRO A 8 18.26 -4.55 -3.81
CA PRO A 8 19.54 -4.43 -4.52
C PRO A 8 19.71 -5.40 -5.70
N GLN A 9 19.16 -6.61 -5.58
CA GLN A 9 19.22 -7.68 -6.58
C GLN A 9 17.86 -8.09 -7.15
N ILE A 10 16.77 -7.37 -6.82
CA ILE A 10 15.40 -7.74 -7.24
C ILE A 10 14.75 -6.55 -7.92
N LEU A 11 14.27 -6.76 -9.13
CA LEU A 11 13.53 -5.76 -9.88
C LEU A 11 12.14 -5.56 -9.28
N LEU A 12 11.58 -4.35 -9.42
CA LEU A 12 10.24 -4.05 -8.92
C LEU A 12 9.18 -4.98 -9.52
N LYS A 13 9.28 -5.30 -10.82
CA LYS A 13 8.40 -6.26 -11.50
C LYS A 13 8.46 -7.67 -10.89
N GLU A 14 9.66 -8.10 -10.49
CA GLU A 14 9.90 -9.43 -9.91
C GLU A 14 9.35 -9.47 -8.49
N HIS A 15 9.60 -8.42 -7.72
CA HIS A 15 9.06 -8.28 -6.37
C HIS A 15 7.53 -8.27 -6.38
N ILE A 16 6.88 -7.51 -7.26
CA ILE A 16 5.41 -7.54 -7.42
C ILE A 16 4.91 -8.96 -7.70
N ALA A 17 5.60 -9.73 -8.56
CA ALA A 17 5.24 -11.12 -8.85
C ALA A 17 5.42 -12.02 -7.61
N GLN A 18 6.48 -11.83 -6.83
CA GLN A 18 6.71 -12.54 -5.57
C GLN A 18 5.61 -12.26 -4.54
N VAL A 19 5.23 -10.99 -4.35
CA VAL A 19 4.16 -10.60 -3.42
C VAL A 19 2.82 -11.20 -3.86
N LYS A 20 2.50 -11.18 -5.15
CA LYS A 20 1.28 -11.83 -5.67
C LYS A 20 1.28 -13.34 -5.41
N MET A 21 2.38 -14.01 -5.70
CA MET A 21 2.52 -15.46 -5.46
C MET A 21 2.39 -15.81 -3.97
N ALA A 22 2.99 -15.01 -3.09
CA ALA A 22 2.88 -15.19 -1.65
C ALA A 22 1.44 -14.95 -1.15
N ALA A 23 0.77 -13.90 -1.64
CA ALA A 23 -0.63 -13.64 -1.32
C ALA A 23 -1.54 -14.79 -1.78
N GLU A 24 -1.33 -15.34 -2.99
CA GLU A 24 -2.04 -16.52 -3.48
C GLU A 24 -1.86 -17.74 -2.56
N GLY A 25 -0.64 -17.98 -2.06
CA GLY A 25 -0.39 -19.02 -1.06
C GLY A 25 -1.18 -18.80 0.23
N ILE A 26 -1.23 -17.56 0.73
CA ILE A 26 -1.99 -17.19 1.94
C ILE A 26 -3.50 -17.43 1.72
N TYR A 27 -4.02 -17.12 0.53
CA TYR A 27 -5.44 -17.31 0.22
C TYR A 27 -5.87 -18.77 0.37
N GLN A 28 -5.00 -19.71 -0.01
CA GLN A 28 -5.30 -21.14 0.04
C GLN A 28 -5.46 -21.68 1.47
N TRP A 29 -5.02 -20.92 2.49
CA TRP A 29 -5.11 -21.33 3.89
C TRP A 29 -6.36 -20.82 4.61
N HIS A 30 -7.23 -20.12 3.89
CA HIS A 30 -8.40 -19.49 4.45
C HIS A 30 -9.65 -19.85 3.62
N SER A 31 -10.81 -19.78 4.27
CA SER A 31 -12.08 -20.04 3.58
C SER A 31 -12.37 -18.99 2.49
N GLU A 32 -13.14 -19.38 1.48
CA GLU A 32 -13.61 -18.46 0.42
C GLU A 32 -14.54 -17.35 0.96
N GLN A 33 -15.15 -17.57 2.12
CA GLN A 33 -15.94 -16.55 2.81
C GLN A 33 -15.04 -15.43 3.36
N LEU A 34 -13.90 -15.78 3.96
CA LEU A 34 -12.93 -14.80 4.46
C LEU A 34 -12.13 -14.17 3.33
N ILE A 35 -11.63 -14.99 2.41
CA ILE A 35 -10.89 -14.54 1.23
C ILE A 35 -11.86 -14.45 0.04
N SER A 36 -12.76 -13.47 0.15
CA SER A 36 -13.73 -13.16 -0.90
C SER A 36 -13.03 -12.70 -2.18
N LYS A 37 -13.77 -12.68 -3.30
CA LYS A 37 -13.28 -12.15 -4.58
C LYS A 37 -12.78 -10.70 -4.46
N GLU A 38 -13.42 -9.93 -3.60
CA GLU A 38 -13.08 -8.54 -3.35
C GLU A 38 -11.77 -8.41 -2.54
N VAL A 39 -11.59 -9.21 -1.49
CA VAL A 39 -10.32 -9.26 -0.73
C VAL A 39 -9.15 -9.63 -1.64
N LYS A 40 -9.33 -10.62 -2.53
CA LYS A 40 -8.31 -10.99 -3.52
C LYS A 40 -7.98 -9.83 -4.46
N LYS A 41 -9.02 -9.20 -5.04
CA LYS A 41 -8.88 -8.06 -5.95
C LYS A 41 -8.10 -6.90 -5.30
N LEU A 42 -8.45 -6.52 -4.07
CA LEU A 42 -7.78 -5.44 -3.36
C LEU A 42 -6.34 -5.81 -3.00
N SER A 43 -6.11 -7.03 -2.53
CA SER A 43 -4.77 -7.52 -2.18
C SER A 43 -3.85 -7.60 -3.41
N GLU A 44 -4.36 -8.03 -4.57
CA GLU A 44 -3.62 -8.02 -5.84
C GLU A 44 -3.28 -6.61 -6.32
N MET A 45 -4.22 -5.67 -6.17
CA MET A 45 -3.99 -4.27 -6.50
C MET A 45 -2.93 -3.65 -5.59
N LEU A 46 -3.01 -3.94 -4.29
CA LEU A 46 -2.07 -3.48 -3.29
C LEU A 46 -0.66 -4.07 -3.52
N ALA A 47 -0.55 -5.34 -3.89
CA ALA A 47 0.72 -5.96 -4.26
C ALA A 47 1.43 -5.21 -5.40
N VAL A 48 0.68 -4.66 -6.36
CA VAL A 48 1.23 -3.86 -7.46
C VAL A 48 1.63 -2.45 -7.01
N LEU A 49 0.85 -1.84 -6.10
CA LEU A 49 0.94 -0.40 -5.83
C LEU A 49 1.70 -0.03 -4.55
N HIS A 50 1.80 -0.89 -3.55
CA HIS A 50 2.38 -0.53 -2.24
C HIS A 50 3.82 0.02 -2.37
N ASP A 51 4.57 -0.50 -3.33
CA ASP A 51 5.98 -0.20 -3.58
C ASP A 51 6.23 0.68 -4.82
N VAL A 52 5.18 1.17 -5.49
CA VAL A 52 5.35 1.94 -6.73
C VAL A 52 6.18 3.21 -6.50
N GLY A 53 6.13 3.81 -5.30
CA GLY A 53 6.95 4.96 -4.93
C GLY A 53 8.46 4.69 -4.92
N LYS A 54 8.89 3.43 -4.95
CA LYS A 54 10.30 3.06 -5.15
C LYS A 54 10.82 3.53 -6.50
N SER A 55 9.95 3.95 -7.43
CA SER A 55 10.34 4.48 -8.74
C SER A 55 11.03 5.84 -8.73
N SER A 56 11.10 6.54 -7.58
CA SER A 56 11.80 7.83 -7.51
C SER A 56 13.31 7.66 -7.69
N ALA A 57 13.97 8.64 -8.32
CA ALA A 57 15.42 8.58 -8.54
C ALA A 57 16.21 8.48 -7.23
N ALA A 58 15.76 9.19 -6.18
CA ALA A 58 16.39 9.15 -4.86
C ALA A 58 16.34 7.75 -4.23
N PHE A 59 15.21 7.04 -4.36
CA PHE A 59 15.11 5.65 -3.90
C PHE A 59 16.02 4.73 -4.73
N GLN A 60 16.01 4.89 -6.05
CA GLN A 60 16.82 4.05 -6.93
C GLN A 60 18.34 4.28 -6.77
N GLU A 61 18.77 5.50 -6.48
CA GLU A 61 20.16 5.80 -6.11
C GLU A 61 20.52 5.12 -4.78
N TYR A 62 19.67 5.29 -3.76
CA TYR A 62 19.86 4.70 -2.44
C TYR A 62 19.99 3.18 -2.51
N ILE A 63 19.10 2.50 -3.23
CA ILE A 63 19.04 1.03 -3.19
C ILE A 63 20.19 0.34 -3.90
N VAL A 64 20.87 1.05 -4.81
CA VAL A 64 22.06 0.54 -5.51
C VAL A 64 23.27 0.55 -4.58
N ASN A 65 23.43 1.60 -3.76
CA ASN A 65 24.54 1.69 -2.81
C ASN A 65 24.12 2.47 -1.54
N PRO A 66 23.46 1.79 -0.58
CA PRO A 66 22.97 2.45 0.64
C PRO A 66 24.06 3.15 1.44
N SER A 67 25.28 2.57 1.48
CA SER A 67 26.43 3.12 2.21
C SER A 67 27.00 4.39 1.59
N ALA A 68 26.82 4.62 0.29
CA ALA A 68 27.32 5.79 -0.40
C ALA A 68 26.25 6.85 -0.69
N TYR A 69 24.99 6.60 -0.31
CA TYR A 69 23.89 7.54 -0.52
C TYR A 69 24.10 8.82 0.29
N LYS A 70 24.16 9.96 -0.41
CA LYS A 70 24.36 11.30 0.20
C LYS A 70 23.11 12.18 0.17
N GLY A 71 21.99 11.67 -0.34
CA GLY A 71 20.74 12.41 -0.41
C GLY A 71 20.05 12.59 0.95
N GLU A 72 19.00 13.40 0.98
CA GLU A 72 18.17 13.61 2.17
C GLU A 72 17.53 12.27 2.61
N SER A 73 17.57 11.95 3.92
CA SER A 73 17.05 10.67 4.45
C SER A 73 15.58 10.41 4.10
N LEU A 74 14.74 11.45 4.08
CA LEU A 74 13.33 11.33 3.66
C LEU A 74 13.17 11.17 2.15
N GLY A 75 14.17 11.53 1.34
CA GLY A 75 14.14 11.39 -0.11
C GLY A 75 13.99 9.94 -0.58
N LYS A 76 14.42 8.97 0.23
CA LYS A 76 14.24 7.54 -0.02
C LYS A 76 12.96 6.95 0.59
N ALA A 77 12.12 7.73 1.26
CA ALA A 77 10.83 7.23 1.75
C ALA A 77 9.87 7.07 0.56
N HIS A 78 9.34 5.87 0.34
CA HIS A 78 8.50 5.61 -0.84
C HIS A 78 7.01 5.49 -0.56
N SER A 79 6.60 5.16 0.67
CA SER A 79 5.18 4.99 1.00
C SER A 79 4.32 6.24 0.75
N PRO A 80 4.78 7.50 0.97
CA PRO A 80 3.96 8.67 0.63
C PRO A 80 3.74 8.80 -0.88
N LEU A 81 4.73 8.43 -1.69
CA LEU A 81 4.61 8.47 -3.15
C LEU A 81 3.69 7.35 -3.64
N SER A 82 3.75 6.15 -3.05
CA SER A 82 2.80 5.07 -3.34
C SER A 82 1.36 5.46 -3.02
N LEU A 83 1.14 6.13 -1.87
CA LEU A 83 -0.16 6.71 -1.52
C LEU A 83 -0.66 7.70 -2.58
N LEU A 84 0.19 8.64 -3.01
CA LEU A 84 -0.15 9.59 -4.08
C LEU A 84 -0.59 8.86 -5.35
N PHE A 85 0.15 7.85 -5.78
CA PHE A 85 -0.23 7.06 -6.96
C PHE A 85 -1.58 6.37 -6.82
N ILE A 86 -1.86 5.78 -5.65
CA ILE A 86 -3.15 5.13 -5.38
C ILE A 86 -4.29 6.13 -5.52
N LEU A 87 -4.19 7.31 -4.91
CA LEU A 87 -5.24 8.34 -4.96
C LEU A 87 -5.48 8.85 -6.39
N LEU A 88 -4.42 9.06 -7.17
CA LEU A 88 -4.54 9.49 -8.56
C LEU A 88 -5.18 8.40 -9.46
N ILE A 89 -4.79 7.13 -9.26
CA ILE A 89 -5.33 6.00 -10.01
C ILE A 89 -6.80 5.79 -9.63
N SER A 90 -7.13 5.81 -8.34
CA SER A 90 -8.47 5.55 -7.85
C SER A 90 -9.45 6.63 -8.30
N GLN A 91 -9.03 7.90 -8.27
CA GLN A 91 -9.82 9.01 -8.80
C GLN A 91 -10.10 8.84 -10.28
N LYS A 92 -9.10 8.46 -11.07
CA LYS A 92 -9.24 8.29 -12.53
C LYS A 92 -10.10 7.08 -12.91
N ASN A 93 -9.97 5.98 -12.18
CA ASN A 93 -10.67 4.73 -12.46
C ASN A 93 -11.98 4.60 -11.67
N GLU A 94 -12.40 5.67 -10.99
CA GLU A 94 -13.66 5.73 -10.22
C GLU A 94 -13.80 4.54 -9.25
N TRP A 95 -12.72 4.24 -8.52
CA TRP A 95 -12.79 3.23 -7.47
C TRP A 95 -13.72 3.70 -6.35
N THR A 96 -14.30 2.72 -5.63
CA THR A 96 -15.13 3.04 -4.47
C THR A 96 -14.30 3.78 -3.42
N GLU A 97 -14.95 4.66 -2.67
CA GLU A 97 -14.31 5.45 -1.63
C GLU A 97 -13.66 4.56 -0.57
N LEU A 98 -14.37 3.52 -0.12
CA LEU A 98 -13.88 2.61 0.90
C LEU A 98 -12.71 1.75 0.39
N ASP A 99 -12.77 1.22 -0.84
CA ASP A 99 -11.64 0.47 -1.41
C ASP A 99 -10.40 1.35 -1.55
N THR A 100 -10.61 2.62 -1.96
CA THR A 100 -9.54 3.61 -2.05
C THR A 100 -8.89 3.83 -0.69
N LEU A 101 -9.68 4.02 0.37
CA LEU A 101 -9.17 4.22 1.73
C LEU A 101 -8.41 2.99 2.25
N ILE A 102 -8.90 1.78 2.00
CA ILE A 102 -8.21 0.53 2.34
C ILE A 102 -6.82 0.50 1.69
N LEU A 103 -6.75 0.68 0.38
CA LEU A 103 -5.50 0.60 -0.39
C LEU A 103 -4.53 1.71 0.03
N ALA A 104 -5.03 2.93 0.17
CA ALA A 104 -4.27 4.09 0.60
C ALA A 104 -3.65 3.88 1.99
N ALA A 105 -4.45 3.46 2.98
CA ALA A 105 -3.99 3.21 4.33
C ALA A 105 -2.95 2.09 4.38
N CYS A 106 -3.21 0.96 3.70
CA CYS A 106 -2.30 -0.18 3.71
C CYS A 106 -0.95 0.17 3.04
N ALA A 107 -0.97 0.84 1.89
CA ALA A 107 0.24 1.23 1.18
C ALA A 107 1.03 2.32 1.92
N TYR A 108 0.36 3.25 2.60
CA TYR A 108 1.05 4.27 3.38
C TYR A 108 1.74 3.67 4.62
N GLY A 109 1.06 2.75 5.30
CA GLY A 109 1.47 2.16 6.58
C GLY A 109 2.37 0.92 6.52
N HIS A 110 2.71 0.38 5.35
CA HIS A 110 3.37 -0.94 5.26
C HIS A 110 4.79 -1.02 5.86
N HIS A 111 5.48 0.11 6.08
CA HIS A 111 6.77 0.14 6.81
C HIS A 111 6.62 0.39 8.32
N SER A 112 5.40 0.65 8.79
CA SER A 112 5.12 0.99 10.19
C SER A 112 3.85 0.27 10.67
N ALA A 113 2.74 0.99 10.76
CA ALA A 113 1.44 0.50 11.19
C ALA A 113 0.35 1.09 10.29
N LEU A 114 -0.84 0.49 10.33
CA LEU A 114 -2.00 1.09 9.68
C LEU A 114 -2.20 2.52 10.20
N PRO A 115 -2.28 3.52 9.32
CA PRO A 115 -2.48 4.89 9.73
C PRO A 115 -3.85 5.05 10.40
N TYR A 116 -3.90 6.00 11.33
CA TYR A 116 -5.16 6.40 11.92
C TYR A 116 -5.93 7.28 10.91
N LEU A 117 -7.22 7.01 10.75
CA LEU A 117 -8.11 7.92 10.03
C LEU A 117 -8.65 8.91 11.07
N PRO A 118 -8.34 10.21 10.97
CA PRO A 118 -8.69 11.19 12.00
C PRO A 118 -10.22 11.26 12.17
N PRO A 119 -10.74 11.57 13.36
CA PRO A 119 -12.18 11.78 13.54
C PRO A 119 -12.62 13.07 12.83
N GLU A 120 -13.90 13.15 12.46
CA GLU A 120 -14.48 14.28 11.71
C GLU A 120 -14.28 15.64 12.42
N ASN A 121 -14.21 15.65 13.76
CA ASN A 121 -14.11 16.84 14.59
C ASN A 121 -12.99 16.71 15.65
N PHE A 122 -11.72 16.96 15.31
CA PHE A 122 -10.73 17.36 16.32
C PHE A 122 -9.71 18.37 15.76
N THR A 123 -9.47 19.41 16.56
CA THR A 123 -8.48 20.48 16.39
C THR A 123 -7.21 20.27 17.21
N ASP A 124 -7.07 19.14 17.92
CA ASP A 124 -5.95 18.92 18.85
C ASP A 124 -5.21 17.60 18.59
N GLU A 125 -3.89 17.74 18.55
CA GLU A 125 -2.84 16.74 18.32
C GLU A 125 -2.92 16.00 16.98
N ILE A 126 -2.31 16.62 15.95
CA ILE A 126 -1.88 15.96 14.72
C ILE A 126 -0.96 14.81 15.12
N SER A 127 -1.49 13.59 15.24
CA SER A 127 -0.62 12.42 15.32
C SER A 127 0.15 12.31 14.00
N ASP A 128 1.45 12.05 14.05
CA ASP A 128 2.32 11.93 12.86
C ASP A 128 1.97 10.72 11.95
N HIS A 129 0.84 10.04 12.22
CA HIS A 129 0.41 8.80 11.58
C HIS A 129 -0.99 8.89 10.96
N THR A 130 -1.50 10.10 10.67
CA THR A 130 -2.74 10.25 9.92
C THR A 130 -2.53 10.13 8.42
N LEU A 131 -3.54 9.60 7.71
CA LEU A 131 -3.48 9.42 6.26
C LEU A 131 -3.48 10.76 5.49
N ASP A 132 -4.04 11.82 6.06
CA ASP A 132 -4.23 13.13 5.44
C ASP A 132 -3.01 14.06 5.53
N ASN A 133 -2.03 13.77 6.40
CA ASN A 133 -0.87 14.65 6.60
C ASN A 133 0.22 14.52 5.50
N TYR A 134 0.09 13.57 4.56
CA TYR A 134 1.12 13.34 3.52
C TYR A 134 1.31 14.54 2.57
N ALA A 135 0.30 15.41 2.43
CA ALA A 135 0.28 16.54 1.51
C ALA A 135 0.84 17.84 2.11
N THR A 136 1.30 17.82 3.38
CA THR A 136 1.82 19.02 4.06
C THR A 136 3.30 18.92 4.46
N GLY A 137 3.87 20.04 4.92
CA GLY A 137 5.18 20.11 5.55
C GLY A 137 6.34 19.53 4.72
N THR A 138 7.20 18.77 5.41
CA THR A 138 8.41 18.17 4.80
C THR A 138 8.05 17.08 3.79
N ILE A 139 6.98 16.31 4.02
CA ILE A 139 6.57 15.22 3.12
C ILE A 139 6.18 15.80 1.75
N ALA A 140 5.36 16.85 1.73
CA ALA A 140 4.97 17.53 0.49
C ALA A 140 6.18 18.07 -0.31
N LYS A 141 7.17 18.62 0.39
CA LYS A 141 8.41 19.11 -0.23
C LYS A 141 9.19 17.96 -0.88
N ILE A 142 9.28 16.81 -0.22
CA ILE A 142 9.95 15.61 -0.75
C ILE A 142 9.16 15.03 -1.94
N LEU A 143 7.84 14.90 -1.83
CA LEU A 143 6.98 14.43 -2.92
C LEU A 143 7.17 15.26 -4.19
N LYS A 144 7.23 16.59 -4.08
CA LYS A 144 7.52 17.46 -5.23
C LYS A 144 8.83 17.10 -5.92
N LYS A 145 9.91 16.81 -5.16
CA LYS A 145 11.19 16.37 -5.72
C LYS A 145 11.08 14.97 -6.36
N GLN A 146 10.43 14.04 -5.67
CA GLN A 146 10.31 12.65 -6.13
C GLN A 146 9.51 12.56 -7.43
N ILE A 147 8.36 13.24 -7.52
CA ILE A 147 7.47 13.27 -8.68
C ILE A 147 8.23 13.70 -9.95
N LEU A 148 9.04 14.75 -9.86
CA LEU A 148 9.82 15.27 -11.00
C LEU A 148 10.87 14.28 -11.53
N SER A 149 11.21 13.26 -10.75
CA SER A 149 12.22 12.26 -11.11
C SER A 149 11.66 10.97 -11.68
N ILE A 150 10.33 10.83 -11.77
CA ILE A 150 9.69 9.57 -12.16
C ILE A 150 9.70 9.39 -13.67
N ASP A 151 10.24 8.24 -14.10
CA ASP A 151 10.06 7.75 -15.46
C ASP A 151 8.82 6.85 -15.54
N LEU A 152 7.70 7.40 -16.00
CA LEU A 152 6.44 6.67 -16.13
C LEU A 152 6.51 5.48 -17.10
N SER A 153 7.44 5.48 -18.06
CA SER A 153 7.62 4.34 -18.95
C SER A 153 8.17 3.13 -18.19
N LEU A 154 9.10 3.37 -17.26
CA LEU A 154 9.63 2.34 -16.37
C LEU A 154 8.59 1.88 -15.34
N VAL A 155 7.79 2.81 -14.80
CA VAL A 155 6.68 2.44 -13.89
C VAL A 155 5.65 1.56 -14.60
N LYS A 156 5.25 1.92 -15.83
CA LYS A 156 4.34 1.09 -16.66
C LYS A 156 4.95 -0.28 -16.93
N LYS A 157 6.23 -0.35 -17.28
CA LYS A 157 6.93 -1.62 -17.52
C LYS A 157 6.95 -2.51 -16.27
N ALA A 158 7.09 -1.92 -15.08
CA ALA A 158 7.16 -2.67 -13.83
C ALA A 158 5.80 -3.13 -13.29
N THR A 159 4.77 -2.29 -13.41
CA THR A 159 3.45 -2.51 -12.78
C THR A 159 2.40 -3.04 -13.75
N ASN A 160 2.64 -2.91 -15.06
CA ASN A 160 1.64 -3.09 -16.13
C ASN A 160 0.43 -2.12 -16.01
N ILE A 161 0.53 -1.08 -15.17
CA ILE A 161 -0.51 -0.05 -15.04
C ILE A 161 -0.12 1.15 -15.90
N GLN A 162 -1.07 1.62 -16.72
CA GLN A 162 -0.88 2.82 -17.50
C GLN A 162 -1.25 4.06 -16.69
N PHE A 163 -0.23 4.75 -16.20
CA PHE A 163 -0.35 6.11 -15.69
C PHE A 163 -0.55 7.05 -16.88
N SER A 164 -1.73 7.69 -17.02
CA SER A 164 -1.94 8.66 -18.09
C SER A 164 -1.17 9.94 -17.80
N GLN A 165 -0.23 10.27 -18.67
CA GLN A 165 0.29 11.63 -18.82
C GLN A 165 -0.84 12.57 -19.27
N PRO A 166 -0.83 13.88 -18.90
CA PRO A 166 0.35 14.71 -18.61
C PRO A 166 0.70 15.07 -17.14
N TYR A 167 0.15 14.42 -16.10
CA TYR A 167 -0.09 15.14 -14.84
C TYR A 167 0.86 14.99 -13.65
N LEU A 168 1.91 14.16 -13.64
CA LEU A 168 2.81 14.07 -12.47
C LEU A 168 3.56 15.41 -12.22
N SER A 169 2.95 16.27 -11.43
CA SER A 169 3.40 17.61 -11.09
C SER A 169 3.05 17.92 -9.64
N SER A 170 3.56 19.04 -9.12
CA SER A 170 3.20 19.52 -7.79
C SER A 170 1.68 19.75 -7.61
N LYS A 171 0.93 19.98 -8.70
CA LYS A 171 -0.53 20.14 -8.66
C LYS A 171 -1.24 18.84 -8.24
N CYS A 172 -0.71 17.68 -8.62
CA CYS A 172 -1.31 16.41 -8.28
C CYS A 172 -1.36 16.15 -6.78
N ILE A 173 -0.41 16.68 -6.00
CA ILE A 173 -0.44 16.56 -4.53
C ILE A 173 -1.70 17.23 -3.97
N ASN A 174 -1.98 18.45 -4.44
CA ASN A 174 -3.17 19.19 -4.00
C ASN A 174 -4.46 18.54 -4.54
N GLU A 175 -4.44 18.00 -5.76
CA GLU A 175 -5.59 17.30 -6.34
C GLU A 175 -5.90 16.01 -5.57
N SER A 176 -4.88 15.20 -5.25
CA SER A 176 -5.04 13.98 -4.47
C SER A 176 -5.44 14.26 -3.02
N GLU A 177 -4.96 15.35 -2.43
CA GLU A 177 -5.40 15.81 -1.10
C GLU A 177 -6.88 16.18 -1.11
N LYS A 178 -7.32 17.00 -2.07
CA LYS A 178 -8.74 17.35 -2.24
C LYS A 178 -9.61 16.12 -2.49
N TYR A 179 -9.11 15.17 -3.27
CA TYR A 179 -9.82 13.92 -3.52
C TYR A 179 -9.92 13.07 -2.24
N LEU A 180 -8.85 12.96 -1.45
CA LEU A 180 -8.90 12.30 -0.14
C LEU A 180 -9.95 12.97 0.77
N GLN A 181 -9.92 14.31 0.87
CA GLN A 181 -10.93 15.07 1.63
C GLN A 181 -12.36 14.85 1.12
N LYS A 182 -12.54 14.63 -0.18
CA LYS A 182 -13.86 14.33 -0.79
C LYS A 182 -14.38 12.94 -0.40
N ILE A 183 -13.51 11.94 -0.28
CA ILE A 183 -13.92 10.55 0.01
C ILE A 183 -13.99 10.24 1.51
N MET A 184 -13.28 10.99 2.35
CA MET A 184 -13.29 10.82 3.82
C MET A 184 -14.69 10.87 4.45
N PRO A 185 -15.64 11.73 4.01
CA PRO A 185 -17.01 11.72 4.54
C PRO A 185 -17.69 10.35 4.47
N LYS A 186 -17.37 9.51 3.47
CA LYS A 186 -17.94 8.15 3.41
C LYS A 186 -17.45 7.28 4.57
N PHE A 187 -16.22 7.47 5.03
CA PHE A 187 -15.71 6.77 6.21
C PHE A 187 -16.40 7.25 7.50
N TYR A 188 -16.60 8.56 7.65
CA TYR A 188 -17.28 9.14 8.81
C TYR A 188 -18.77 8.79 8.88
N SER A 189 -19.43 8.65 7.72
CA SER A 189 -20.84 8.26 7.71
C SER A 189 -21.04 6.84 8.26
N MET A 190 -20.10 5.92 8.06
CA MET A 190 -20.24 4.52 8.53
C MET A 190 -20.46 4.44 10.04
N THR A 191 -19.82 5.29 10.84
CA THR A 191 -20.00 5.26 12.30
C THR A 191 -21.40 5.72 12.73
N ASN A 192 -22.05 6.56 11.93
CA ASN A 192 -23.40 7.05 12.19
C ASN A 192 -24.48 6.15 11.59
N ASP A 193 -24.17 5.51 10.46
CA ASP A 193 -25.12 4.73 9.67
C ASP A 193 -25.25 3.28 10.18
N SER A 194 -24.12 2.62 10.51
CA SER A 194 -24.11 1.23 11.00
C SER A 194 -22.77 0.84 11.64
N ILE A 195 -22.81 0.41 12.91
CA ILE A 195 -21.63 -0.13 13.59
C ILE A 195 -21.08 -1.39 12.89
N ASP A 196 -21.94 -2.21 12.30
CA ASP A 196 -21.54 -3.43 11.60
C ASP A 196 -20.73 -3.12 10.34
N GLU A 197 -21.11 -2.06 9.59
CA GLU A 197 -20.33 -1.61 8.42
C GLU A 197 -18.94 -1.09 8.84
N SER A 198 -18.88 -0.36 9.95
CA SER A 198 -17.61 0.15 10.49
C SER A 198 -16.68 -1.00 10.93
N ILE A 199 -17.24 -2.04 11.55
CA ILE A 199 -16.51 -3.24 11.96
C ILE A 199 -16.02 -4.01 10.73
N ASP A 200 -16.89 -4.24 9.74
CA ASP A 200 -16.54 -4.95 8.51
C ASP A 200 -15.40 -4.23 7.77
N PHE A 201 -15.51 -2.92 7.58
CA PHE A 201 -14.46 -2.09 6.99
C PHE A 201 -13.13 -2.26 7.73
N ARG A 202 -13.13 -2.15 9.07
CA ARG A 202 -11.91 -2.24 9.88
C ARG A 202 -11.26 -3.61 9.79
N LEU A 203 -12.06 -4.68 9.86
CA LEU A 203 -11.57 -6.06 9.79
C LEU A 203 -11.04 -6.40 8.38
N LYS A 204 -11.75 -5.98 7.33
CA LYS A 204 -11.31 -6.12 5.95
C LYS A 204 -10.00 -5.39 5.68
N THR A 205 -9.88 -4.15 6.18
CA THR A 205 -8.61 -3.38 6.12
C THR A 205 -7.48 -4.12 6.82
N GLN A 206 -7.73 -4.64 8.03
CA GLN A 206 -6.73 -5.40 8.79
C GLN A 206 -6.29 -6.66 8.05
N LEU A 207 -7.24 -7.40 7.46
CA LEU A 207 -6.97 -8.61 6.72
C LEU A 207 -6.07 -8.34 5.52
N ILE A 208 -6.43 -7.35 4.69
CA ILE A 208 -5.67 -6.97 3.49
C ILE A 208 -4.27 -6.47 3.88
N PHE A 209 -4.17 -5.66 4.93
CA PHE A 209 -2.87 -5.20 5.44
C PHE A 209 -1.99 -6.36 5.93
N SER A 210 -2.58 -7.31 6.66
CA SER A 210 -1.84 -8.46 7.19
C SER A 210 -1.36 -9.39 6.06
N ILE A 211 -2.19 -9.57 5.02
CA ILE A 211 -1.80 -10.30 3.80
C ILE A 211 -0.60 -9.61 3.15
N LEU A 212 -0.64 -8.28 2.97
CA LEU A 212 0.49 -7.53 2.39
C LEU A 212 1.76 -7.72 3.21
N LEU A 213 1.71 -7.51 4.53
CA LEU A 213 2.92 -7.56 5.39
C LEU A 213 3.61 -8.93 5.35
N GLU A 214 2.84 -10.02 5.32
CA GLU A 214 3.40 -11.37 5.20
C GLU A 214 3.93 -11.60 3.77
N ALA A 215 3.15 -11.24 2.75
CA ALA A 215 3.50 -11.49 1.35
C ALA A 215 4.73 -10.69 0.89
N ASP A 216 4.88 -9.44 1.35
CA ASP A 216 6.02 -8.55 1.07
C ASP A 216 7.36 -9.17 1.54
N LYS A 217 7.33 -9.90 2.66
CA LYS A 217 8.53 -10.44 3.31
C LYS A 217 8.78 -11.90 3.02
N ALA A 218 7.78 -12.66 2.56
CA ALA A 218 7.86 -14.11 2.42
C ALA A 218 9.08 -14.57 1.60
N PHE A 219 9.35 -13.92 0.47
CA PHE A 219 10.48 -14.27 -0.42
C PHE A 219 11.83 -13.71 0.04
N LEU A 220 11.85 -12.81 1.02
CA LEU A 220 13.06 -12.20 1.57
C LEU A 220 13.51 -12.89 2.87
N SER A 221 12.60 -13.63 3.51
CA SER A 221 12.79 -14.15 4.87
C SER A 221 13.34 -15.57 4.93
N VAL A 222 13.34 -16.32 3.81
CA VAL A 222 13.80 -17.71 3.77
C VAL A 222 14.66 -18.03 2.54
N PRO A 223 15.60 -18.99 2.65
CA PRO A 223 16.43 -19.42 1.52
C PRO A 223 15.65 -20.09 0.39
N ASP A 224 14.58 -20.81 0.72
CA ASP A 224 13.67 -21.42 -0.26
C ASP A 224 12.21 -21.01 0.04
N PRO A 225 11.66 -20.04 -0.69
CA PRO A 225 10.30 -19.54 -0.48
C PRO A 225 9.22 -20.56 -0.85
N LYS A 226 9.53 -21.63 -1.61
CA LYS A 226 8.52 -22.64 -1.98
C LYS A 226 7.94 -23.35 -0.77
N PHE A 227 8.73 -23.57 0.28
CA PHE A 227 8.24 -24.14 1.54
C PHE A 227 7.15 -23.31 2.21
N HIS A 228 7.17 -21.99 2.03
CA HIS A 228 6.14 -21.11 2.56
C HIS A 228 4.88 -21.14 1.71
N LEU A 229 4.96 -21.44 0.41
CA LEU A 229 3.80 -21.47 -0.48
C LEU A 229 3.03 -22.78 -0.41
N GLU A 230 3.71 -23.91 -0.17
CA GLU A 230 3.15 -25.26 -0.27
C GLU A 230 2.73 -25.87 1.09
N ARG A 231 2.48 -25.02 2.10
CA ARG A 231 2.12 -25.51 3.44
C ARG A 231 0.82 -26.31 3.43
N LYS A 232 0.84 -27.52 4.01
CA LYS A 232 -0.38 -28.35 4.17
C LYS A 232 -1.46 -27.58 4.93
N HIS A 233 -2.64 -27.48 4.32
CA HIS A 233 -3.81 -26.85 4.92
C HIS A 233 -4.13 -27.50 6.28
N ARG A 234 -4.00 -26.72 7.36
CA ARG A 234 -4.43 -27.15 8.70
C ARG A 234 -5.88 -26.72 8.89
N LYS A 235 -6.78 -27.70 9.01
CA LYS A 235 -8.18 -27.43 9.36
C LYS A 235 -8.26 -27.08 10.84
N TRP A 236 -8.03 -25.82 11.19
CA TRP A 236 -8.27 -25.33 12.55
C TRP A 236 -9.77 -25.31 12.82
N LYS A 237 -10.23 -26.08 13.80
CA LYS A 237 -11.62 -26.01 14.26
C LYS A 237 -11.73 -24.92 15.33
N SER A 238 -12.74 -24.06 15.24
CA SER A 238 -13.03 -23.06 16.28
C SER A 238 -13.25 -23.69 17.67
N GLU A 239 -13.70 -24.96 17.69
CA GLU A 239 -13.78 -25.82 18.88
C GLU A 239 -12.45 -25.97 19.62
N TRP A 240 -11.31 -25.88 18.93
CA TRP A 240 -9.98 -26.02 19.52
C TRP A 240 -9.57 -24.80 20.36
N ILE A 241 -10.17 -23.62 20.13
CA ILE A 241 -9.95 -22.43 20.97
C ILE A 241 -10.65 -22.59 22.32
N LYS A 242 -11.76 -23.34 22.37
CA LYS A 242 -12.50 -23.63 23.62
C LYS A 242 -11.82 -24.73 24.45
N GLN A 243 -11.00 -25.56 23.82
CA GLN A 243 -10.13 -26.51 24.51
C GLN A 243 -8.86 -25.75 24.93
N LYS A 244 -8.93 -25.12 26.11
CA LYS A 244 -7.86 -24.33 26.73
C LYS A 244 -6.46 -24.84 26.36
N ILE A 245 -5.67 -23.98 25.71
CA ILE A 245 -4.22 -23.93 25.89
C ILE A 245 -3.96 -23.46 27.32
#